data_AF-A0A975GL51-F1
#
_entry.id   AF-A0A975GL51-F1
#
_cell.length_a   1.000
_cell.length_b   1.000
_cell.length_c   1.000
_cell.angle_alpha   90.00
_cell.angle_beta   90.00
_cell.angle_gamma   90.00
#
_symmetry.space_group_name_H-M   'P 1'
#
loop_
_entity.id
_entity.type
_entity.pdbx_description
1 polymer ?
#
loop_
_entity_poly.entity_id
_entity_poly.type
_entity_poly.pdbx_seq_one_letter_code
_entity_poly.pdbx_strand_id
1 'polypeptide(L)'
;MDDAQALFNAGRWRGAMYMAGYAVECLLKTKLMRIYNCRNLHELEDELQRRGVLTHNTTVFTHHLELLFRLTQGFDRLRQNRTLWPEFNIINSWVPAWRYTVNLSNRKDAEDFLEAVGNIMRWIENNV
;
A
#
# COMPACT_ATOMS: atom_id res chain seq x y z
N MET A 1 11.78 0.95 -0.45
CA MET A 1 12.00 0.80 1.01
C MET A 1 13.26 1.52 1.45
N ASP A 2 14.30 1.53 0.62
CA ASP A 2 15.58 2.19 0.92
C ASP A 2 15.43 3.67 1.33
N ASP A 3 14.64 4.45 0.59
CA ASP A 3 14.37 5.86 0.95
C ASP A 3 13.67 6.01 2.31
N ALA A 4 12.73 5.11 2.62
CA ALA A 4 12.06 5.11 3.91
C ALA A 4 13.04 4.80 5.05
N GLN A 5 13.94 3.84 4.83
CA GLN A 5 14.97 3.49 5.81
C GLN A 5 15.99 4.62 6.01
N ALA A 6 16.40 5.30 4.93
CA ALA A 6 17.27 6.46 5.00
C ALA A 6 16.64 7.58 5.84
N LEU A 7 15.36 7.88 5.63
CA LEU A 7 14.61 8.87 6.41
C LEU A 7 14.48 8.45 7.88
N PHE A 8 14.24 7.17 8.16
CA PHE A 8 14.15 6.65 9.53
C PHE A 8 15.47 6.85 10.28
N ASN A 9 16.59 6.49 9.66
CA ASN A 9 17.93 6.65 10.21
C ASN A 9 18.29 8.12 10.45
N ALA A 10 17.75 9.03 9.64
CA ALA A 10 17.90 10.48 9.80
C ALA A 10 16.93 11.09 10.85
N GLY A 11 16.15 10.29 11.58
CA GLY A 11 15.17 10.77 12.56
C GLY A 11 13.92 11.42 11.92
N ARG A 12 13.74 11.29 10.60
CA ARG A 12 12.58 11.81 9.86
C ARG A 12 11.42 10.81 9.87
N TRP A 13 10.94 10.45 11.05
CA TRP A 13 10.01 9.33 11.28
C TRP A 13 8.73 9.38 10.45
N ARG A 14 7.99 10.49 10.45
CA ARG A 14 6.78 10.61 9.63
C ARG A 14 7.08 10.50 8.14
N GLY A 15 8.22 11.07 7.71
CA GLY A 15 8.68 10.98 6.34
C GLY A 15 8.99 9.54 5.93
N ALA A 16 9.62 8.77 6.82
CA ALA A 16 9.88 7.35 6.62
C ALA A 16 8.58 6.55 6.45
N MET A 17 7.62 6.73 7.37
CA MET A 17 6.30 6.09 7.29
C MET A 17 5.56 6.47 5.99
N TYR A 18 5.62 7.76 5.62
CA TYR A 18 5.03 8.26 4.39
C TYR A 18 5.60 7.56 3.14
N MET A 19 6.92 7.51 3.02
CA MET A 19 7.60 6.85 1.90
C MET A 19 7.33 5.34 1.87
N ALA A 20 7.24 4.69 3.03
CA ALA A 20 6.95 3.28 3.14
C ALA A 20 5.52 2.94 2.69
N GLY A 21 4.51 3.70 3.12
CA GLY A 21 3.14 3.50 2.64
C GLY A 21 3.00 3.74 1.13
N TYR A 22 3.73 4.72 0.59
CA TYR A 22 3.79 4.94 -0.86
C TYR A 22 4.38 3.74 -1.62
N ALA A 23 5.40 3.08 -1.05
CA ALA A 23 5.96 1.86 -1.64
C ALA A 23 4.93 0.72 -1.75
N VAL A 24 4.06 0.55 -0.74
CA VAL A 24 2.96 -0.43 -0.78
C VAL A 24 1.95 -0.08 -1.88
N GLU A 25 1.57 1.19 -2.00
CA GLU A 25 0.67 1.65 -3.08
C GLU A 25 1.24 1.32 -4.46
N CYS A 26 2.51 1.66 -4.70
CA CYS A 26 3.20 1.37 -5.96
C CYS A 26 3.25 -0.14 -6.24
N LEU A 27 3.53 -0.96 -5.23
CA LEU A 27 3.56 -2.42 -5.38
C LEU A 27 2.19 -2.96 -5.78
N LEU A 28 1.11 -2.55 -5.09
CA LEU A 28 -0.26 -2.99 -5.40
C LEU A 28 -0.66 -2.60 -6.83
N LYS A 29 -0.42 -1.34 -7.21
CA LYS A 29 -0.69 -0.85 -8.58
C LYS A 29 0.09 -1.64 -9.63
N THR A 30 1.36 -1.93 -9.37
CA THR A 30 2.20 -2.74 -10.27
C THR A 30 1.69 -4.17 -10.37
N LYS A 31 1.30 -4.80 -9.26
CA LYS A 31 0.73 -6.14 -9.24
C LYS A 31 -0.58 -6.20 -10.03
N LEU A 32 -1.47 -5.24 -9.84
CA LEU A 32 -2.71 -5.13 -10.63
C LEU A 32 -2.40 -5.01 -12.13
N MET A 33 -1.52 -4.09 -12.53
CA MET A 33 -1.10 -3.95 -13.92
C MET A 33 -0.58 -5.27 -14.52
N ARG A 34 0.19 -6.05 -13.75
CA ARG A 34 0.68 -7.38 -14.19
C ARG A 34 -0.46 -8.41 -14.32
N ILE A 35 -1.37 -8.47 -13.34
CA ILE A 35 -2.51 -9.40 -13.33
C ILE A 35 -3.41 -9.18 -14.56
N TYR A 36 -3.63 -7.91 -14.93
CA TYR A 36 -4.50 -7.54 -16.04
C TYR A 36 -3.75 -7.30 -17.36
N ASN A 37 -2.43 -7.50 -17.39
CA ASN A 37 -1.57 -7.30 -18.56
C ASN A 37 -1.64 -5.88 -19.16
N CYS A 38 -1.64 -4.87 -18.30
CA CYS A 38 -1.70 -3.44 -18.64
C CYS A 38 -0.32 -2.78 -18.50
N ARG A 39 -0.02 -1.80 -19.34
CA ARG A 39 1.27 -1.08 -19.35
C ARG A 39 1.27 0.17 -18.47
N ASN A 40 0.10 0.72 -18.17
CA ASN A 40 -0.07 1.91 -17.35
C ASN A 40 -1.41 1.87 -16.60
N LEU A 41 -1.63 2.86 -15.72
CA LEU A 41 -2.83 2.94 -14.88
C LEU A 41 -4.11 3.27 -15.65
N HIS A 42 -4.02 4.01 -16.76
CA HIS A 42 -5.19 4.29 -17.59
C HIS A 42 -5.72 3.01 -18.24
N GLU A 43 -4.83 2.22 -18.86
CA GLU A 43 -5.18 0.90 -19.41
C GLU A 43 -5.75 -0.04 -18.33
N LEU A 44 -5.20 0.00 -17.12
CA LEU A 44 -5.72 -0.79 -15.99
C LEU A 44 -7.13 -0.35 -15.59
N GLU A 45 -7.39 0.95 -15.50
CA GLU A 45 -8.71 1.49 -15.17
C GLU A 45 -9.76 1.05 -16.19
N ASP A 46 -9.47 1.26 -17.48
CA ASP A 46 -10.35 0.88 -18.59
C ASP A 46 -10.65 -0.63 -18.57
N GLU A 47 -9.62 -1.45 -18.35
CA GLU A 47 -9.75 -2.89 -18.33
C GLU A 47 -10.58 -3.39 -17.13
N LEU A 48 -10.40 -2.81 -15.95
CA LEU A 48 -11.17 -3.15 -14.77
C LEU A 48 -12.65 -2.74 -14.89
N GLN A 49 -12.91 -1.57 -15.49
CA GLN A 49 -14.28 -1.12 -15.79
C GLN A 49 -14.94 -2.01 -16.84
N ARG A 50 -14.23 -2.36 -17.91
CA ARG A 50 -14.71 -3.27 -18.97
C ARG A 50 -15.09 -4.65 -18.42
N ARG A 51 -14.35 -5.14 -17.41
CA ARG A 51 -14.64 -6.41 -16.71
C ARG A 51 -15.72 -6.29 -15.62
N GLY A 52 -16.21 -5.08 -15.33
CA GLY A 52 -17.17 -4.83 -14.25
C GLY A 52 -16.61 -5.03 -12.84
N VAL A 53 -15.27 -5.08 -12.69
CA VAL A 53 -14.59 -5.20 -11.39
C VAL A 53 -14.56 -3.84 -10.67
N LEU A 54 -14.39 -2.76 -11.44
CA LEU A 54 -14.37 -1.39 -10.96
C LEU A 54 -15.61 -0.65 -11.46
N THR A 55 -16.32 0.02 -10.57
CA THR A 55 -17.49 0.84 -10.93
C THR A 55 -17.05 2.20 -11.46
N HIS A 56 -17.85 2.85 -12.31
CA HIS A 56 -17.49 4.14 -12.94
C HIS A 56 -17.23 5.30 -11.96
N ASN A 57 -17.66 5.18 -10.69
CA ASN A 57 -17.39 6.16 -9.63
C ASN A 57 -16.14 5.82 -8.79
N THR A 58 -15.40 4.78 -9.14
CA THR A 58 -14.17 4.35 -8.47
C THR A 58 -13.01 4.36 -9.43
N THR A 59 -11.80 4.55 -8.90
CA THR A 59 -10.60 4.78 -9.71
C THR A 59 -9.37 4.09 -9.13
N VAL A 60 -8.50 3.59 -10.00
CA VAL A 60 -7.19 3.06 -9.61
C VAL A 60 -6.18 4.17 -9.30
N PHE A 61 -6.50 5.43 -9.60
CA PHE A 61 -5.70 6.60 -9.23
C PHE A 61 -5.85 6.97 -7.75
N THR A 62 -6.62 6.20 -6.98
CA THR A 62 -6.73 6.35 -5.53
C THR A 62 -5.42 6.07 -4.78
N HIS A 63 -5.37 6.54 -3.54
CA HIS A 63 -4.33 6.26 -2.55
C HIS A 63 -4.82 5.36 -1.41
N HIS A 64 -6.06 4.86 -1.49
CA HIS A 64 -6.60 3.96 -0.48
C HIS A 64 -6.05 2.54 -0.68
N LEU A 65 -5.11 2.13 0.17
CA LEU A 65 -4.43 0.83 0.08
C LEU A 65 -5.42 -0.33 0.10
N GLU A 66 -6.40 -0.31 1.00
CA GLU A 66 -7.44 -1.34 1.06
C GLU A 66 -8.24 -1.45 -0.23
N LEU A 67 -8.62 -0.34 -0.87
CA LEU A 67 -9.35 -0.37 -2.14
C LEU A 67 -8.51 -1.05 -3.22
N LEU A 68 -7.25 -0.63 -3.37
CA LEU A 68 -6.32 -1.23 -4.33
C LEU A 68 -6.11 -2.72 -4.06
N PHE A 69 -6.01 -3.11 -2.78
CA PHE A 69 -5.79 -4.49 -2.41
C PHE A 69 -7.02 -5.38 -2.67
N ARG A 70 -8.23 -4.86 -2.45
CA ARG A 70 -9.49 -5.55 -2.78
C ARG A 70 -9.64 -5.85 -4.28
N LEU A 71 -8.98 -5.08 -5.15
CA LEU A 71 -8.93 -5.36 -6.58
C LEU A 71 -8.00 -6.53 -6.94
N THR A 72 -7.23 -7.05 -5.98
CA THR A 72 -6.41 -8.25 -6.13
C THR A 72 -7.13 -9.49 -5.60
N GLN A 73 -6.62 -10.67 -5.92
CA GLN A 73 -7.10 -11.94 -5.35
C GLN A 73 -6.47 -12.26 -3.96
N GLY A 74 -5.72 -11.33 -3.38
CA GLY A 74 -4.99 -11.53 -2.11
C GLY A 74 -5.74 -11.05 -0.87
N PHE A 75 -6.66 -10.09 -1.00
CA PHE A 75 -7.23 -9.40 0.15
C PHE A 75 -7.90 -10.33 1.17
N ASP A 76 -8.78 -11.22 0.72
CA ASP A 76 -9.50 -12.13 1.63
C ASP A 76 -8.56 -13.13 2.30
N ARG A 77 -7.51 -13.58 1.60
CA ARG A 77 -6.48 -14.45 2.17
C ARG A 77 -5.67 -13.74 3.26
N LEU A 78 -5.30 -12.48 3.03
CA LEU A 78 -4.62 -11.68 4.05
C LEU A 78 -5.52 -11.41 5.25
N ARG A 79 -6.80 -11.12 5.01
CA ARG A 79 -7.80 -10.87 6.06
C ARG A 79 -8.01 -12.06 6.99
N GLN A 80 -7.87 -13.28 6.46
CA GLN A 80 -7.93 -14.51 7.26
C GLN A 80 -6.62 -14.79 8.03
N ASN A 81 -5.52 -14.13 7.68
CA ASN A 81 -4.24 -14.29 8.36
C ASN A 81 -4.25 -13.51 9.68
N ARG A 82 -4.37 -14.23 10.80
CA ARG A 82 -4.43 -13.65 12.16
C ARG A 82 -3.19 -12.85 12.55
N THR A 83 -2.04 -13.16 11.98
CA THR A 83 -0.77 -12.49 12.28
C THR A 83 -0.62 -11.22 11.47
N LEU A 84 -0.88 -11.28 10.16
CA LEU A 84 -0.63 -10.17 9.24
C LEU A 84 -1.81 -9.20 9.13
N TRP A 85 -3.03 -9.60 9.47
CA TRP A 85 -4.17 -8.69 9.40
C TRP A 85 -4.05 -7.46 10.32
N PRO A 86 -3.61 -7.58 11.59
CA PRO A 86 -3.31 -6.43 12.43
C PRO A 86 -2.26 -5.49 11.81
N GLU A 87 -1.20 -6.05 11.21
CA GLU A 87 -0.16 -5.28 10.53
C GLU A 87 -0.72 -4.54 9.31
N PHE A 88 -1.60 -5.18 8.56
CA PHE A 88 -2.30 -4.52 7.47
C PHE A 88 -3.12 -3.32 7.96
N ASN A 89 -3.81 -3.44 9.10
CA ASN A 89 -4.59 -2.33 9.67
C ASN A 89 -3.69 -1.15 10.08
N ILE A 90 -2.46 -1.42 10.57
CA ILE A 90 -1.47 -0.37 10.86
C ILE A 90 -1.14 0.39 9.58
N ILE A 91 -0.78 -0.31 8.51
CA ILE A 91 -0.37 0.36 7.26
C ILE A 91 -1.55 1.04 6.56
N ASN A 92 -2.78 0.54 6.71
CA ASN A 92 -3.98 1.11 6.09
C ASN A 92 -4.38 2.46 6.71
N SER A 93 -3.77 2.84 7.85
CA SER A 93 -3.89 4.20 8.41
C SER A 93 -3.13 5.25 7.60
N TRP A 94 -2.24 4.83 6.70
CA TRP A 94 -1.48 5.72 5.83
C TRP A 94 -2.39 6.52 4.90
N VAL A 95 -2.11 7.83 4.82
CA VAL A 95 -2.78 8.73 3.89
C VAL A 95 -1.77 9.73 3.30
N PRO A 96 -1.95 10.20 2.05
CA PRO A 96 -1.05 11.16 1.42
C PRO A 96 -0.85 12.46 2.23
N ALA A 97 -1.87 12.87 3.00
CA ALA A 97 -1.82 14.05 3.85
C ALA A 97 -0.71 13.99 4.92
N TRP A 98 -0.18 12.81 5.25
CA TRP A 98 0.95 12.66 6.17
C TRP A 98 2.21 13.38 5.72
N ARG A 99 2.33 13.68 4.42
CA ARG A 99 3.40 14.53 3.88
C ARG A 99 3.46 15.90 4.56
N TYR A 100 2.33 16.42 5.03
CA TYR A 100 2.21 17.74 5.63
C TYR A 100 2.17 17.71 7.16
N THR A 101 2.22 16.54 7.81
CA THR A 101 2.09 16.40 9.28
C THR A 101 3.39 15.96 9.95
N VAL A 102 4.42 16.81 9.87
CA VAL A 102 5.81 16.47 10.21
C VAL A 102 6.01 16.00 11.67
N ASN A 103 5.13 16.34 12.61
CA ASN A 103 5.42 16.30 14.06
C ASN A 103 4.56 15.32 14.90
N LEU A 104 3.86 14.37 14.28
CA LEU A 104 2.88 13.52 15.01
C LEU A 104 3.31 12.08 15.28
N SER A 105 4.47 11.62 14.81
CA SER A 105 4.94 10.25 15.00
C SER A 105 6.23 10.25 15.79
N ASN A 106 6.42 9.28 16.69
CA ASN A 106 7.70 9.05 17.35
C ASN A 106 8.48 7.92 16.64
N ARG A 107 9.70 7.63 17.12
CA ARG A 107 10.55 6.56 16.56
C ARG A 107 9.89 5.18 16.62
N LYS A 108 9.24 4.83 17.74
CA LYS A 108 8.58 3.53 17.94
C LYS A 108 7.42 3.34 16.96
N ASP A 109 6.60 4.38 16.77
CA ASP A 109 5.50 4.34 15.79
C ASP A 109 6.03 4.07 14.37
N ALA A 110 7.15 4.71 14.01
CA ALA A 110 7.76 4.51 12.71
C ALA A 110 8.41 3.14 12.57
N GLU A 111 9.03 2.61 13.61
CA GLU A 111 9.61 1.27 13.63
C GLU A 111 8.53 0.19 13.41
N ASP A 112 7.44 0.26 14.19
CA ASP A 112 6.29 -0.64 14.07
C ASP A 112 5.65 -0.56 12.67
N PHE A 113 5.49 0.66 12.16
CA PHE A 113 4.92 0.87 10.84
C PHE A 113 5.82 0.33 9.72
N LEU A 114 7.14 0.55 9.80
CA LEU A 114 8.09 0.05 8.79
C LEU A 114 8.19 -1.47 8.81
N GLU A 115 8.18 -2.09 9.99
CA GLU A 115 8.14 -3.53 10.14
C GLU A 115 6.87 -4.12 9.50
N ALA A 116 5.70 -3.55 9.83
CA ALA A 116 4.42 -3.93 9.23
C ALA A 116 4.44 -3.79 7.70
N VAL A 117 4.96 -2.68 7.16
CA VAL A 117 5.13 -2.51 5.71
C VAL A 117 6.01 -3.61 5.13
N GLY A 118 7.16 -3.91 5.74
CA GLY A 118 8.08 -4.94 5.25
C GLY A 118 7.45 -6.34 5.22
N ASN A 119 6.66 -6.69 6.24
CA ASN A 119 5.94 -7.96 6.30
C ASN A 119 4.83 -8.05 5.26
N ILE A 120 4.00 -7.00 5.13
CA ILE A 120 2.92 -6.96 4.13
C ILE A 120 3.48 -6.97 2.71
N MET A 121 4.52 -6.20 2.41
CA MET A 121 5.13 -6.20 1.08
C MET A 121 5.65 -7.59 0.69
N ARG A 122 6.38 -8.26 1.58
CA ARG A 122 6.83 -9.65 1.36
C ARG A 122 5.65 -10.59 1.15
N TRP A 123 4.57 -10.42 1.90
CA TRP A 123 3.38 -11.24 1.69
C TRP A 123 2.75 -11.00 0.31
N ILE A 124 2.57 -9.73 -0.10
CA ILE A 124 2.03 -9.35 -1.41
C ILE A 124 2.89 -9.92 -2.53
N GLU A 125 4.22 -9.82 -2.43
CA GLU A 125 5.13 -10.32 -3.46
C GLU A 125 4.96 -11.81 -3.74
N ASN A 126 4.72 -12.60 -2.70
CA ASN A 126 4.62 -14.06 -2.77
C ASN A 126 3.19 -14.59 -3.00
N ASN A 127 2.16 -13.77 -2.75
CA ASN A 127 0.78 -14.24 -2.75
C ASN A 127 -0.13 -13.52 -3.75
N VAL A 128 0.26 -12.37 -4.28
CA VAL A 128 -0.49 -11.59 -5.29
C VAL A 128 0.24 -11.66 -6.62
#